data_AF-A0A1N6KBK5-F1
#
_entry.id   AF-A0A1N6KBK5-F1
#
_cell.length_a   1.000
_cell.length_b   1.000
_cell.length_c   1.000
_cell.angle_alpha   90.00
_cell.angle_beta   90.00
_cell.angle_gamma   90.00
#
_symmetry.space_group_name_H-M   'P 1'
#
loop_
_entity.id
_entity.type
_entity.pdbx_description
1 polymer ?
#
loop_
_entity_poly.entity_id
_entity_poly.type
_entity_poly.pdbx_seq_one_letter_code
_entity_poly.pdbx_strand_id
1 'polypeptide(L)'
;MGAEFVQFSLTPILIGSLAAVACALPGNFLILRRQALIGDAISHVVLPGIVVAFLLTGVVAAVPMLLGAAGAAVVAVILIEAVRRLGRIEPGAAMGVVFTTLFAAGVLLLEQSDTSTVHLDVEHALMGNLESLIWFKADGWSSLADPAALAALPDELGRIAAVCALICVLTALFWRWLKIATFDDSFARTLGIPAGALGIGLVIVAAIAAVAAFDAVGSIIVIAMFICPPAAARLMTNRLETQIGWSVAFAVISAVLGYVLAGYGPLWFGAQNAVSAAGMIAVVAGVILGIACLFGPHRGRIGAGREPSA
;
A
#
# COMPACT_ATOMS: atom_id res chain seq x y z
N MET A 1 -1.19 25.23 -20.25
CA MET A 1 -0.80 24.10 -19.35
C MET A 1 -1.45 24.17 -17.96
N GLY A 2 -2.57 24.88 -17.76
CA GLY A 2 -3.12 25.13 -16.40
C GLY A 2 -4.40 24.38 -16.05
N ALA A 3 -5.40 24.36 -16.94
CA ALA A 3 -6.71 23.76 -16.66
C ALA A 3 -6.74 22.24 -16.90
N GLU A 4 -6.20 21.78 -18.03
CA GLU A 4 -6.14 20.35 -18.37
C GLU A 4 -5.32 19.54 -17.37
N PHE A 5 -4.23 20.10 -16.82
CA PHE A 5 -3.44 19.42 -15.79
C PHE A 5 -4.24 19.21 -14.50
N VAL A 6 -5.03 20.21 -14.09
CA VAL A 6 -5.88 20.12 -12.90
C VAL A 6 -7.01 19.10 -13.12
N GLN A 7 -7.52 19.02 -14.34
CA GLN A 7 -8.59 18.10 -14.72
C GLN A 7 -8.14 16.63 -14.81
N PHE A 8 -6.99 16.39 -15.46
CA PHE A 8 -6.54 15.03 -15.82
C PHE A 8 -5.46 14.48 -14.90
N SER A 9 -4.61 15.30 -14.29
CA SER A 9 -3.39 14.82 -13.60
C SER A 9 -3.36 15.10 -12.11
N LEU A 10 -3.98 16.19 -11.65
CA LEU A 10 -3.94 16.56 -10.22
C LEU A 10 -4.61 15.52 -9.32
N THR A 11 -5.80 15.05 -9.69
CA THR A 11 -6.56 14.08 -8.89
C THR A 11 -5.86 12.71 -8.82
N PRO A 12 -5.40 12.10 -9.93
CA PRO A 12 -4.64 10.85 -9.87
C PRO A 12 -3.33 10.97 -9.08
N ILE A 13 -2.59 12.08 -9.23
CA ILE A 13 -1.34 12.31 -8.47
C ILE A 13 -1.65 12.44 -6.97
N LEU A 14 -2.70 13.16 -6.59
CA LEU A 14 -3.11 13.27 -5.19
C LEU A 14 -3.50 11.93 -4.60
N ILE A 15 -4.35 11.17 -5.28
CA ILE A 15 -4.79 9.84 -4.83
C ILE A 15 -3.59 8.89 -4.71
N GLY A 16 -2.73 8.84 -5.73
CA GLY A 16 -1.50 8.05 -5.73
C GLY A 16 -0.55 8.44 -4.60
N SER A 17 -0.38 9.74 -4.33
CA SER A 17 0.47 10.21 -3.24
C SER A 17 -0.11 9.90 -1.85
N LEU A 18 -1.42 10.08 -1.65
CA LEU A 18 -2.10 9.75 -0.40
C LEU A 18 -2.07 8.25 -0.12
N ALA A 19 -2.30 7.42 -1.14
CA ALA A 19 -2.17 5.98 -1.06
C ALA A 19 -0.72 5.56 -0.74
N ALA A 20 0.26 6.15 -1.43
CA ALA A 20 1.67 5.87 -1.18
C ALA A 20 2.08 6.21 0.27
N VAL A 21 1.61 7.34 0.81
CA VAL A 21 1.82 7.72 2.21
C VAL A 21 1.11 6.77 3.17
N ALA A 22 -0.15 6.42 2.89
CA ALA A 22 -0.95 5.50 3.70
C ALA A 22 -0.31 4.11 3.80
N CYS A 23 0.34 3.62 2.75
CA CYS A 23 1.09 2.35 2.75
C CYS A 23 2.48 2.49 3.38
N ALA A 24 3.21 3.58 3.13
CA ALA A 24 4.57 3.77 3.60
C ALA A 24 4.67 3.88 5.15
N LEU A 25 3.68 4.50 5.79
CA LEU A 25 3.63 4.66 7.25
C LEU A 25 3.66 3.31 8.01
N PRO A 26 2.67 2.42 7.83
CA PRO A 26 2.71 1.08 8.41
C PRO A 26 3.88 0.25 7.87
N GLY A 27 4.22 0.39 6.58
CA GLY A 27 5.36 -0.31 5.94
C GLY A 27 6.68 -0.15 6.69
N ASN A 28 6.92 1.04 7.26
CA ASN A 28 8.11 1.31 8.06
C ASN A 28 8.23 0.39 9.30
N PHE A 29 7.13 0.17 10.00
CA PHE A 29 7.09 -0.72 11.16
C PHE A 29 7.10 -2.20 10.75
N LEU A 30 6.43 -2.55 9.65
CA LEU A 30 6.42 -3.91 9.12
C LEU A 30 7.82 -4.38 8.73
N ILE A 31 8.61 -3.54 8.07
CA ILE A 31 10.00 -3.85 7.70
C ILE A 31 10.88 -4.05 8.93
N LEU A 32 10.69 -3.25 9.99
CA LEU A 32 11.44 -3.41 11.24
C LEU A 32 11.11 -4.74 11.95
N ARG A 33 9.84 -5.17 11.85
CA ARG A 33 9.35 -6.44 12.41
C ARG A 33 9.61 -7.66 11.52
N ARG A 34 10.30 -7.50 10.38
CA ARG A 34 10.53 -8.55 9.36
C ARG A 34 9.22 -9.11 8.77
N GLN A 35 8.18 -8.30 8.71
CA GLN A 35 6.87 -8.64 8.18
C GLN A 35 6.61 -7.94 6.84
N ALA A 36 7.66 -7.67 6.05
CA ALA A 36 7.55 -6.95 4.78
C ALA A 36 6.65 -7.66 3.75
N LEU A 37 6.53 -8.99 3.83
CA LEU A 37 5.69 -9.81 2.94
C LEU A 37 4.18 -9.66 3.19
N ILE A 38 3.75 -8.89 4.19
CA ILE A 38 2.32 -8.64 4.46
C ILE A 38 1.65 -7.95 3.27
N GLY A 39 2.32 -6.98 2.63
CA GLY A 39 1.74 -6.24 1.50
C GLY A 39 1.40 -7.15 0.31
N ASP A 40 2.26 -8.13 0.05
CA ASP A 40 2.07 -9.14 -1.00
C ASP A 40 0.92 -10.09 -0.66
N ALA A 41 0.90 -10.62 0.58
CA ALA A 41 -0.15 -11.51 1.04
C ALA A 41 -1.56 -10.88 0.97
N ILE A 42 -1.69 -9.57 1.26
CA ILE A 42 -2.99 -8.89 1.20
C ILE A 42 -3.54 -8.86 -0.23
N SER A 43 -2.70 -8.60 -1.23
CA SER A 43 -3.13 -8.49 -2.63
C SER A 43 -3.80 -9.77 -3.15
N HIS A 44 -3.34 -10.93 -2.67
CA HIS A 44 -3.90 -12.21 -3.05
C HIS A 44 -5.09 -12.68 -2.19
N VAL A 45 -5.22 -12.14 -0.98
CA VAL A 45 -6.35 -12.41 -0.08
C VAL A 45 -7.57 -11.56 -0.45
N VAL A 46 -7.36 -10.41 -1.10
CA VAL A 46 -8.45 -9.52 -1.52
C VAL A 46 -9.32 -10.16 -2.61
N LEU A 47 -8.71 -10.87 -3.57
CA LEU A 47 -9.41 -11.53 -4.68
C LEU A 47 -10.52 -12.49 -4.22
N PRO A 48 -10.29 -13.51 -3.36
CA PRO A 48 -11.36 -14.37 -2.84
C PRO A 48 -12.46 -13.58 -2.12
N GLY A 49 -12.11 -12.49 -1.43
CA GLY A 49 -13.07 -11.62 -0.76
C GLY A 49 -14.03 -10.93 -1.73
N ILE A 50 -13.50 -10.40 -2.83
CA ILE A 50 -14.29 -9.75 -3.88
C ILE A 50 -15.25 -10.77 -4.52
N VAL A 51 -14.76 -11.98 -4.79
CA VAL A 51 -15.56 -13.07 -5.38
C VAL A 51 -16.73 -13.45 -4.47
N VAL A 52 -16.47 -13.66 -3.18
CA VAL A 52 -17.52 -13.97 -2.21
C VAL A 52 -18.55 -12.83 -2.10
N ALA A 53 -18.09 -11.58 -2.14
CA ALA A 53 -18.98 -10.41 -2.12
C ALA A 53 -19.91 -10.39 -3.34
N PHE A 54 -19.36 -10.66 -4.52
CA PHE A 54 -20.10 -10.71 -5.77
C PHE A 54 -21.15 -11.83 -5.74
N LEU A 55 -20.79 -13.03 -5.28
CA LEU A 55 -21.72 -14.16 -5.18
C LEU A 55 -22.87 -13.89 -4.21
N LEU A 56 -22.62 -13.17 -3.11
CA LEU A 56 -23.65 -12.84 -2.12
C LEU A 56 -24.58 -11.70 -2.55
N THR A 57 -24.06 -10.70 -3.26
CA THR A 57 -24.83 -9.49 -3.60
C THR A 57 -25.40 -9.49 -5.01
N GLY A 58 -24.81 -10.25 -5.94
CA GLY A 58 -25.23 -10.31 -7.34
C GLY A 58 -25.04 -9.00 -8.12
N VAL A 59 -24.36 -8.00 -7.55
CA VAL A 59 -24.17 -6.67 -8.14
C VAL A 59 -22.68 -6.31 -8.15
N VAL A 60 -22.19 -5.83 -9.29
CA VAL A 60 -20.83 -5.27 -9.44
C VAL A 60 -20.85 -3.80 -8.99
N ALA A 61 -21.01 -3.57 -7.69
CA ALA A 61 -20.91 -2.24 -7.09
C ALA A 61 -19.65 -2.13 -6.21
N ALA A 62 -19.00 -0.97 -6.24
CA ALA A 62 -17.75 -0.74 -5.51
C ALA A 62 -17.88 -0.97 -4.00
N VAL A 63 -19.00 -0.58 -3.40
CA VAL A 63 -19.22 -0.69 -1.95
C VAL A 63 -19.28 -2.14 -1.45
N PRO A 64 -20.10 -3.06 -2.01
CA PRO A 64 -20.12 -4.45 -1.56
C PRO A 64 -18.81 -5.18 -1.85
N MET A 65 -18.14 -4.90 -2.98
CA MET A 65 -16.83 -5.49 -3.29
C MET A 65 -15.76 -5.07 -2.27
N LEU A 66 -15.74 -3.79 -1.89
CA LEU A 66 -14.83 -3.27 -0.86
C LEU A 66 -15.10 -3.92 0.51
N LEU A 67 -16.37 -4.10 0.88
CA LEU A 67 -16.74 -4.78 2.12
C LEU A 67 -16.29 -6.24 2.13
N GLY A 68 -16.42 -6.95 1.01
CA GLY A 68 -15.91 -8.31 0.88
C GLY A 68 -14.39 -8.39 0.92
N ALA A 69 -13.68 -7.48 0.24
CA ALA A 69 -12.23 -7.35 0.29
C ALA A 69 -11.75 -7.08 1.73
N ALA A 70 -12.36 -6.13 2.42
CA ALA A 70 -12.06 -5.81 3.81
C ALA A 70 -12.34 -6.99 4.75
N GLY A 71 -13.48 -7.65 4.56
CA GLY A 71 -13.86 -8.85 5.32
C GLY A 71 -12.84 -9.99 5.16
N ALA A 72 -12.45 -10.29 3.92
CA ALA A 72 -11.45 -11.31 3.64
C ALA A 72 -10.07 -10.95 4.20
N ALA A 73 -9.66 -9.67 4.12
CA ALA A 73 -8.42 -9.20 4.70
C ALA A 73 -8.41 -9.40 6.24
N VAL A 74 -9.50 -9.08 6.93
CA VAL A 74 -9.63 -9.31 8.38
C VAL A 74 -9.58 -10.81 8.71
N VAL A 75 -10.32 -11.64 7.96
CA VAL A 75 -10.31 -13.10 8.13
C VAL A 75 -8.90 -13.66 7.95
N ALA A 76 -8.16 -13.21 6.93
CA ALA A 76 -6.80 -13.64 6.71
C ALA A 76 -5.86 -13.21 7.84
N VAL A 77 -5.97 -11.98 8.36
CA VAL A 77 -5.16 -11.54 9.50
C VAL A 77 -5.41 -12.41 10.73
N ILE A 78 -6.68 -12.76 11.00
CA ILE A 78 -7.05 -13.65 12.10
C ILE A 78 -6.47 -15.05 11.87
N LEU A 79 -6.59 -15.60 10.66
CA LEU A 79 -6.03 -16.91 10.31
C LEU A 79 -4.50 -16.93 10.41
N ILE A 80 -3.81 -15.90 9.92
CA ILE A 80 -2.35 -15.78 10.00
C ILE A 80 -1.91 -15.79 11.46
N GLU A 81 -2.55 -15.00 12.32
CA GLU A 81 -2.18 -14.96 13.74
C GLU A 81 -2.57 -16.26 14.46
N ALA A 82 -3.68 -16.90 14.11
CA ALA A 82 -4.07 -18.19 14.64
C ALA A 82 -3.05 -19.28 14.28
N VAL A 83 -2.67 -19.39 13.00
CA VAL A 83 -1.67 -20.34 12.50
C VAL A 83 -0.32 -20.07 13.15
N ARG A 84 0.08 -18.80 13.28
CA ARG A 84 1.31 -18.40 13.96
C ARG A 84 1.32 -18.81 15.43
N ARG A 85 0.22 -18.62 16.15
CA ARG A 85 0.11 -18.96 17.59
C ARG A 85 0.04 -20.45 17.85
N LEU A 86 -0.80 -21.16 17.10
CA LEU A 86 -0.97 -22.62 17.25
C LEU A 86 0.27 -23.36 16.74
N GLY A 87 0.77 -22.98 15.56
CA GLY A 87 1.92 -23.64 14.93
C GLY A 87 3.27 -23.23 15.52
N ARG A 88 3.35 -22.12 16.26
CA ARG A 88 4.61 -21.52 16.76
C ARG A 88 5.67 -21.34 15.67
N ILE A 89 5.21 -21.07 14.45
CA ILE A 89 6.06 -20.86 13.26
C ILE A 89 6.37 -19.38 13.04
N GLU A 90 7.40 -19.10 12.24
CA GLU A 90 7.76 -17.73 11.88
C GLU A 90 6.60 -17.04 11.13
N PRO A 91 6.34 -15.73 11.37
CA PRO A 91 5.25 -15.01 10.72
C PRO A 91 5.23 -15.15 9.18
N GLY A 92 6.41 -15.16 8.55
CA GLY A 92 6.56 -15.37 7.10
C GLY A 92 5.94 -16.68 6.61
N ALA A 93 6.19 -17.78 7.32
CA ALA A 93 5.66 -19.09 6.96
C ALA A 93 4.14 -19.17 7.17
N ALA A 94 3.63 -18.63 8.29
CA ALA A 94 2.19 -18.57 8.55
C ALA A 94 1.44 -17.78 7.46
N MET A 95 2.01 -16.64 7.05
CA MET A 95 1.47 -15.84 5.95
C MET A 95 1.42 -16.62 4.65
N GLY A 96 2.52 -17.27 4.26
CA GLY A 96 2.60 -18.06 3.02
C GLY A 96 1.56 -19.19 2.94
N VAL A 97 1.32 -19.90 4.04
CA VAL A 97 0.32 -20.98 4.10
C VAL A 97 -1.10 -20.43 3.98
N VAL A 98 -1.43 -19.38 4.73
CA VAL A 98 -2.79 -18.81 4.72
C VAL A 98 -3.11 -18.19 3.36
N PHE A 99 -2.17 -17.45 2.77
CA PHE A 99 -2.34 -16.85 1.45
C PHE A 99 -2.57 -17.92 0.38
N THR A 100 -1.69 -18.92 0.26
CA THR A 100 -1.81 -19.94 -0.80
C THR A 100 -3.13 -20.71 -0.68
N THR A 101 -3.58 -20.97 0.54
CA THR A 101 -4.87 -21.63 0.81
C THR A 101 -6.06 -20.74 0.42
N LEU A 102 -6.08 -19.47 0.82
CA LEU A 102 -7.17 -18.54 0.48
C LEU A 102 -7.23 -18.25 -1.02
N PHE A 103 -6.06 -18.07 -1.65
CA PHE A 103 -5.97 -17.85 -3.09
C PHE A 103 -6.50 -19.04 -3.87
N ALA A 104 -6.06 -20.26 -3.53
CA ALA A 104 -6.57 -21.48 -4.14
C ALA A 104 -8.10 -21.64 -3.92
N ALA A 105 -8.59 -21.32 -2.72
CA ALA A 105 -10.03 -21.33 -2.43
C ALA A 105 -10.79 -20.30 -3.28
N GLY A 106 -10.25 -19.09 -3.45
CA GLY A 106 -10.85 -18.05 -4.29
C GLY A 106 -10.93 -18.44 -5.76
N VAL A 107 -9.85 -19.00 -6.31
CA VAL A 107 -9.81 -19.49 -7.69
C VAL A 107 -10.81 -20.64 -7.89
N LEU A 108 -10.86 -21.60 -6.95
CA LEU A 108 -11.81 -22.71 -7.01
C LEU A 108 -13.27 -22.23 -6.95
N LEU A 109 -13.58 -21.25 -6.09
CA LEU A 109 -14.91 -20.63 -6.03
C LEU A 109 -15.26 -19.94 -7.35
N LEU A 110 -14.32 -19.22 -7.96
CA LEU A 110 -14.53 -18.58 -9.27
C LEU A 110 -14.84 -19.61 -10.36
N GLU A 111 -14.04 -20.67 -10.45
CA GLU A 111 -14.18 -21.72 -11.47
C GLU A 111 -15.50 -22.49 -11.32
N GLN A 112 -15.93 -22.78 -10.09
CA GLN A 112 -17.20 -23.47 -9.83
C GLN A 112 -18.45 -22.62 -10.07
N SER A 113 -18.33 -21.30 -10.00
CA SER A 113 -19.48 -20.39 -10.08
C SER A 113 -19.88 -20.03 -11.51
N ASP A 114 -19.27 -20.67 -12.53
CA ASP A 114 -19.56 -20.49 -13.97
C ASP A 114 -19.64 -19.00 -14.41
N THR A 115 -18.90 -18.13 -13.70
CA THR A 115 -18.83 -16.68 -13.93
C THR A 115 -17.79 -16.38 -15.01
N SER A 116 -17.67 -17.25 -16.01
CA SER A 116 -16.81 -17.08 -17.19
C SER A 116 -17.33 -15.98 -18.14
N THR A 117 -18.55 -15.49 -17.92
CA THR A 117 -19.20 -14.41 -18.70
C THR A 117 -19.15 -13.04 -18.04
N VAL A 118 -18.86 -12.93 -16.74
CA VAL A 118 -18.53 -11.65 -16.11
C VAL A 118 -17.03 -11.58 -16.10
N HIS A 119 -16.46 -10.88 -17.07
CA HIS A 119 -15.09 -10.41 -16.96
C HIS A 119 -15.06 -9.47 -15.75
N LEU A 120 -14.94 -10.03 -14.55
CA LEU A 120 -14.38 -9.31 -13.43
C LEU A 120 -13.05 -8.83 -13.98
N ASP A 121 -12.95 -7.53 -14.14
CA ASP A 121 -11.79 -6.86 -14.69
C ASP A 121 -10.68 -6.90 -13.63
N VAL A 122 -10.32 -8.12 -13.22
CA VAL A 122 -9.33 -8.44 -12.19
C VAL A 122 -8.01 -7.84 -12.61
N GLU A 123 -7.72 -7.79 -13.90
CA GLU A 123 -6.55 -7.12 -14.46
C GLU A 123 -6.60 -5.60 -14.24
N HIS A 124 -7.74 -4.93 -14.47
CA HIS A 124 -7.91 -3.51 -14.15
C HIS A 124 -7.92 -3.23 -12.62
N ALA A 125 -8.48 -4.14 -11.81
CA ALA A 125 -8.46 -4.03 -10.35
C ALA A 125 -7.06 -4.27 -9.76
N LEU A 126 -6.29 -5.20 -10.33
CA LEU A 126 -4.91 -5.50 -9.93
C LEU A 126 -3.94 -4.41 -10.39
N MET A 127 -4.07 -3.93 -11.64
CA MET A 127 -3.23 -2.87 -12.19
C MET A 127 -3.59 -1.49 -11.66
N GLY A 128 -4.81 -1.32 -11.14
CA GLY A 128 -5.34 -0.06 -10.63
C GLY A 128 -5.83 0.86 -11.74
N ASN A 129 -6.85 1.67 -11.43
CA ASN A 129 -7.48 2.56 -12.40
C ASN A 129 -7.18 4.05 -12.11
N LEU A 130 -5.91 4.38 -11.85
CA LEU A 130 -5.53 5.78 -11.62
C LEU A 130 -5.87 6.69 -12.81
N GLU A 131 -5.87 6.14 -14.04
CA GLU A 131 -6.09 6.89 -15.27
C GLU A 131 -7.57 7.27 -15.49
N SER A 132 -8.52 6.55 -14.89
CA SER A 132 -9.95 6.92 -14.97
C SER A 132 -10.39 7.92 -13.89
N LEU A 133 -9.54 8.26 -12.92
CA LEU A 133 -9.86 9.17 -11.82
C LEU A 133 -9.76 10.64 -12.26
N ILE A 134 -10.43 10.95 -13.37
CA ILE A 134 -10.46 12.26 -14.01
C ILE A 134 -11.47 13.15 -13.28
N TRP A 135 -11.08 14.36 -12.92
CA TRP A 135 -12.00 15.32 -12.33
C TRP A 135 -12.76 16.05 -13.44
N PHE A 136 -13.82 15.43 -13.95
CA PHE A 136 -14.54 15.90 -15.13
C PHE A 136 -15.08 17.35 -15.04
N LYS A 137 -15.28 17.90 -13.84
CA LYS A 137 -15.84 19.24 -13.59
C LYS A 137 -14.78 20.31 -13.22
N ALA A 138 -13.49 19.99 -13.34
CA ALA A 138 -12.44 20.96 -13.07
C ALA A 138 -12.21 21.87 -14.27
N ASP A 139 -12.63 23.12 -14.16
CA ASP A 139 -12.39 24.18 -15.14
C ASP A 139 -11.21 25.09 -14.74
N GLY A 140 -10.27 24.59 -13.92
CA GLY A 140 -9.01 25.24 -13.55
C GLY A 140 -8.73 25.32 -12.05
N TRP A 141 -7.69 26.08 -11.67
CA TRP A 141 -7.26 26.26 -10.28
C TRP A 141 -8.31 26.97 -9.39
N SER A 142 -9.29 27.65 -10.00
CA SER A 142 -10.45 28.24 -9.33
C SER A 142 -11.46 27.20 -8.84
N SER A 143 -11.51 26.01 -9.44
CA SER A 143 -12.38 24.92 -9.02
C SER A 143 -12.00 24.32 -7.65
N LEU A 144 -10.78 24.58 -7.16
CA LEU A 144 -10.35 24.23 -5.79
C LEU A 144 -11.05 25.07 -4.70
N ALA A 145 -11.65 26.21 -5.07
CA ALA A 145 -12.39 27.08 -4.16
C ALA A 145 -13.91 26.96 -4.30
N ASP A 146 -14.40 26.15 -5.26
CA ASP A 146 -15.83 26.00 -5.54
C ASP A 146 -16.41 24.74 -4.86
N PRO A 147 -17.31 24.89 -3.86
CA PRO A 147 -17.91 23.76 -3.14
C PRO A 147 -18.65 22.78 -4.08
N ALA A 148 -19.19 23.25 -5.21
CA ALA A 148 -19.90 22.42 -6.16
C ALA A 148 -18.99 21.61 -7.09
N ALA A 149 -17.73 22.05 -7.27
CA ALA A 149 -16.70 21.30 -7.98
C ALA A 149 -16.02 20.29 -7.06
N LEU A 150 -15.83 20.63 -5.78
CA LEU A 150 -15.34 19.69 -4.75
C LEU A 150 -16.33 18.54 -4.51
N ALA A 151 -17.64 18.80 -4.58
CA ALA A 151 -18.65 17.73 -4.48
C ALA A 151 -18.62 16.75 -5.66
N ALA A 152 -17.98 17.11 -6.77
CA ALA A 152 -17.78 16.26 -7.95
C ALA A 152 -16.40 15.56 -7.95
N LEU A 153 -15.66 15.62 -6.84
CA LEU A 153 -14.44 14.82 -6.66
C LEU A 153 -14.81 13.32 -6.61
N PRO A 154 -13.97 12.43 -7.14
CA PRO A 154 -14.19 10.99 -7.04
C PRO A 154 -14.32 10.54 -5.57
N ASP A 155 -15.28 9.67 -5.27
CA ASP A 155 -15.51 9.14 -3.91
C ASP A 155 -14.25 8.46 -3.36
N GLU A 156 -13.40 7.94 -4.25
CA GLU A 156 -12.13 7.29 -3.96
C GLU A 156 -11.15 8.24 -3.27
N LEU A 157 -11.12 9.53 -3.67
CA LEU A 157 -10.24 10.53 -3.06
C LEU A 157 -10.63 10.78 -1.60
N GLY A 158 -11.92 10.92 -1.33
CA GLY A 158 -12.43 11.11 0.03
C GLY A 158 -12.11 9.92 0.92
N ARG A 159 -12.28 8.69 0.40
CA ARG A 159 -11.98 7.45 1.12
C ARG A 159 -10.49 7.32 1.43
N ILE A 160 -9.61 7.47 0.44
CA ILE A 160 -8.16 7.32 0.69
C ILE A 160 -7.63 8.44 1.57
N ALA A 161 -8.15 9.66 1.45
CA ALA A 161 -7.79 10.77 2.34
C ALA A 161 -8.21 10.49 3.78
N ALA A 162 -9.44 9.99 4.00
CA ALA A 162 -9.94 9.63 5.32
C ALA A 162 -9.11 8.48 5.94
N VAL A 163 -8.78 7.45 5.16
CA VAL A 163 -7.95 6.33 5.62
C VAL A 163 -6.52 6.77 5.90
N CYS A 164 -5.92 7.59 5.03
CA CYS A 164 -4.59 8.15 5.24
C CYS A 164 -4.54 9.01 6.51
N ALA A 165 -5.54 9.89 6.70
CA ALA A 165 -5.68 10.69 7.91
C ALA A 165 -5.85 9.82 9.17
N LEU A 166 -6.68 8.78 9.10
CA LEU A 166 -6.85 7.81 10.19
C LEU A 166 -5.51 7.13 10.54
N ILE A 167 -4.76 6.67 9.55
CA ILE A 167 -3.45 6.02 9.75
C ILE A 167 -2.44 6.99 10.35
N CYS A 168 -2.39 8.24 9.86
CA CYS A 168 -1.56 9.30 10.43
C CYS A 168 -1.91 9.56 11.90
N VAL A 169 -3.19 9.71 12.23
CA VAL A 169 -3.67 9.94 13.60
C VAL A 169 -3.35 8.75 14.50
N LEU A 170 -3.64 7.52 14.06
CA LEU A 170 -3.34 6.31 14.82
C LEU A 170 -1.82 6.18 15.05
N THR A 171 -1.01 6.44 14.04
CA THR A 171 0.46 6.38 14.15
C THR A 171 0.99 7.44 15.12
N ALA A 172 0.43 8.65 15.08
CA ALA A 172 0.80 9.72 16.01
C ALA A 172 0.36 9.42 17.45
N LEU A 173 -0.87 8.96 17.65
CA LEU A 173 -1.43 8.65 18.97
C LEU A 173 -0.71 7.47 19.62
N PHE A 174 -0.46 6.41 18.86
CA PHE A 174 0.19 5.19 19.36
C PHE A 174 1.71 5.22 19.24
N TRP A 175 2.31 6.35 18.81
CA TRP A 175 3.74 6.50 18.52
C TRP A 175 4.66 5.89 19.58
N ARG A 176 4.45 6.26 20.85
CA ARG A 176 5.29 5.83 21.97
C ARG A 176 5.25 4.32 22.17
N TRP A 177 4.05 3.75 22.13
CA TRP A 177 3.82 2.32 22.33
C TRP A 177 4.33 1.50 21.14
N LEU A 178 4.10 1.98 19.92
CA LEU A 178 4.53 1.33 18.69
C LEU A 178 6.06 1.32 18.58
N LYS A 179 6.74 2.41 18.98
CA LYS A 179 8.21 2.48 19.04
C LYS A 179 8.77 1.46 20.01
N ILE A 180 8.29 1.42 21.26
CA ILE A 180 8.78 0.49 22.28
C ILE A 180 8.56 -0.97 21.84
N ALA A 181 7.32 -1.32 21.45
CA ALA A 181 6.97 -2.68 21.05
C ALA A 181 7.66 -3.16 19.76
N THR A 182 8.13 -2.24 18.90
CA THR A 182 8.84 -2.61 17.67
C THR A 182 10.32 -2.89 17.90
N PHE A 183 10.95 -2.21 18.86
CA PHE A 183 12.37 -2.41 19.15
C PHE A 183 12.62 -3.45 20.25
N ASP A 184 11.73 -3.58 21.23
CA ASP A 184 11.87 -4.55 22.32
C ASP A 184 10.50 -5.04 22.85
N ASP A 185 10.10 -6.23 22.41
CA ASP A 185 8.85 -6.87 22.83
C ASP A 185 8.91 -7.33 24.30
N SER A 186 10.08 -7.75 24.79
CA SER A 186 10.27 -8.22 26.17
C SER A 186 10.18 -7.05 27.16
N PHE A 187 10.83 -5.93 26.85
CA PHE A 187 10.74 -4.70 27.64
C PHE A 187 9.33 -4.08 27.60
N ALA A 188 8.64 -4.15 26.45
CA ALA A 188 7.25 -3.72 26.39
C ALA A 188 6.36 -4.51 27.37
N ARG A 189 6.56 -5.83 27.47
CA ARG A 189 5.80 -6.69 28.39
C ARG A 189 6.08 -6.40 29.86
N THR A 190 7.31 -6.05 30.24
CA THR A 190 7.63 -5.68 31.64
C THR A 190 6.99 -4.35 32.04
N LEU A 191 6.78 -3.45 31.08
CA LEU A 191 6.02 -2.20 31.25
C LEU A 191 4.49 -2.40 31.27
N GLY A 192 4.00 -3.64 31.14
CA GLY A 192 2.56 -3.95 31.07
C GLY A 192 1.91 -3.60 29.73
N ILE A 193 2.71 -3.33 28.69
CA ILE A 193 2.21 -2.99 27.37
C ILE A 193 1.81 -4.28 26.64
N PRO A 194 0.57 -4.39 26.12
CA PRO A 194 0.14 -5.56 25.38
C PRO A 194 0.74 -5.55 23.96
N ALA A 195 2.03 -5.83 23.84
CA ALA A 195 2.78 -5.78 22.59
C ALA A 195 2.20 -6.68 21.49
N GLY A 196 1.61 -7.83 21.88
CA GLY A 196 0.86 -8.69 20.96
C GLY A 196 -0.37 -8.00 20.34
N ALA A 197 -1.14 -7.24 21.12
CA ALA A 197 -2.29 -6.49 20.61
C ALA A 197 -1.85 -5.35 19.69
N LEU A 198 -0.75 -4.67 20.01
CA LEU A 198 -0.17 -3.64 19.13
C LEU A 198 0.34 -4.21 17.81
N GLY A 199 0.90 -5.43 17.83
CA GLY A 199 1.27 -6.14 16.62
C GLY A 199 0.08 -6.46 15.73
N ILE A 200 -0.99 -7.02 16.32
CA ILE A 200 -2.24 -7.30 15.59
C ILE A 200 -2.85 -5.99 15.05
N GLY A 201 -2.89 -4.93 15.87
CA GLY A 201 -3.36 -3.62 15.46
C GLY A 201 -2.59 -3.05 14.27
N LEU A 202 -1.26 -3.16 14.27
CA LEU A 202 -0.43 -2.73 13.13
C LEU A 202 -0.77 -3.48 11.85
N VAL A 203 -0.96 -4.81 11.93
CA VAL A 203 -1.32 -5.63 10.78
C VAL A 203 -2.73 -5.28 10.28
N ILE A 204 -3.69 -5.03 11.18
CA ILE A 204 -5.04 -4.58 10.81
C ILE A 204 -4.99 -3.22 10.11
N VAL A 205 -4.23 -2.26 10.66
CA VAL A 205 -4.07 -0.93 10.04
C VAL A 205 -3.42 -1.05 8.66
N ALA A 206 -2.41 -1.91 8.50
CA ALA A 206 -1.80 -2.19 7.21
C ALA A 206 -2.80 -2.83 6.22
N ALA A 207 -3.63 -3.76 6.69
CA ALA A 207 -4.67 -4.38 5.87
C ALA A 207 -5.73 -3.35 5.40
N ILE A 208 -6.18 -2.47 6.29
CA ILE A 208 -7.11 -1.38 5.94
C ILE A 208 -6.47 -0.43 4.92
N ALA A 209 -5.19 -0.06 5.13
CA ALA A 209 -4.45 0.79 4.20
C ALA A 209 -4.34 0.13 2.82
N ALA A 210 -4.00 -1.15 2.78
CA ALA A 210 -3.86 -1.93 1.55
C ALA A 210 -5.18 -2.04 0.79
N VAL A 211 -6.29 -2.39 1.47
CA VAL A 211 -7.61 -2.52 0.82
C VAL A 211 -8.10 -1.17 0.29
N ALA A 212 -7.94 -0.10 1.05
CA ALA A 212 -8.34 1.24 0.62
C ALA A 212 -7.50 1.74 -0.58
N ALA A 213 -6.19 1.45 -0.57
CA ALA A 213 -5.31 1.82 -1.67
C ALA A 213 -5.48 0.90 -2.89
N PHE A 214 -5.84 -0.37 -2.70
CA PHE A 214 -6.06 -1.33 -3.78
C PHE A 214 -7.19 -0.88 -4.71
N ASP A 215 -8.32 -0.43 -4.16
CA ASP A 215 -9.49 0.05 -4.92
C ASP A 215 -9.12 1.23 -5.85
N ALA A 216 -8.32 2.17 -5.35
CA ALA A 216 -8.01 3.39 -6.09
C ALA A 216 -6.77 3.28 -7.00
N VAL A 217 -5.78 2.47 -6.62
CA VAL A 217 -4.41 2.56 -7.14
C VAL A 217 -3.87 1.19 -7.61
N GLY A 218 -4.52 0.08 -7.26
CA GLY A 218 -4.13 -1.27 -7.65
C GLY A 218 -3.11 -1.93 -6.70
N SER A 219 -2.96 -3.26 -6.81
CA SER A 219 -2.11 -4.05 -5.92
C SER A 219 -0.62 -3.77 -6.09
N ILE A 220 -0.18 -3.48 -7.31
CA ILE A 220 1.24 -3.31 -7.63
C ILE A 220 1.84 -2.12 -6.87
N ILE A 221 1.18 -0.96 -6.92
CA ILE A 221 1.65 0.21 -6.16
C ILE A 221 1.58 -0.07 -4.66
N VAL A 222 0.51 -0.69 -4.18
CA VAL A 222 0.35 -1.01 -2.76
C VAL A 222 1.56 -1.78 -2.23
N ILE A 223 1.91 -2.89 -2.88
CA ILE A 223 3.08 -3.72 -2.50
C ILE A 223 4.37 -2.90 -2.59
N ALA A 224 4.57 -2.17 -3.69
CA ALA A 224 5.77 -1.38 -3.90
C ALA A 224 5.95 -0.31 -2.81
N MET A 225 4.88 0.39 -2.42
CA MET A 225 4.93 1.47 -1.43
C MET A 225 5.03 0.96 0.01
N PHE A 226 4.56 -0.26 0.30
CA PHE A 226 4.79 -0.90 1.59
C PHE A 226 6.27 -1.24 1.85
N ILE A 227 7.03 -1.49 0.78
CA ILE A 227 8.38 -2.08 0.90
C ILE A 227 9.47 -1.11 0.45
N CYS A 228 9.40 -0.57 -0.77
CA CYS A 228 10.52 0.15 -1.39
C CYS A 228 10.84 1.48 -0.68
N PRO A 229 9.89 2.42 -0.45
CA PRO A 229 10.19 3.67 0.24
C PRO A 229 10.69 3.47 1.68
N PRO A 230 10.06 2.62 2.52
CA PRO A 230 10.57 2.42 3.89
C PRO A 230 11.90 1.66 3.92
N ALA A 231 12.16 0.74 2.97
CA ALA A 231 13.46 0.10 2.84
C ALA A 231 14.55 1.10 2.43
N ALA A 232 14.26 1.97 1.45
CA ALA A 232 15.18 3.01 1.02
C ALA A 232 15.51 3.99 2.16
N ALA A 233 14.49 4.44 2.90
CA ALA A 233 14.66 5.30 4.06
C ALA A 233 15.50 4.63 5.17
N ARG A 234 15.31 3.33 5.40
CA ARG A 234 16.09 2.56 6.38
C ARG A 234 17.57 2.44 6.03
N LEU A 235 17.93 2.51 4.74
CA LEU A 235 19.34 2.54 4.31
C LEU A 235 19.97 3.93 4.47
N MET A 236 19.14 4.97 4.43
CA MET A 236 19.56 6.37 4.55
C MET A 236 19.73 6.84 6.00
N THR A 237 19.00 6.29 6.96
CA THR A 237 19.05 6.74 8.37
C THR A 237 18.86 5.62 9.39
N ASN A 238 19.40 5.82 10.59
CA ASN A 238 19.27 4.91 11.75
C ASN A 238 18.22 5.37 12.78
N ARG A 239 17.63 6.56 12.61
CA ARG A 239 16.62 7.10 13.55
C ARG A 239 15.22 6.88 13.00
N LEU A 240 14.34 6.22 13.76
CA LEU A 240 12.97 5.88 13.34
C LEU A 240 12.18 7.11 12.87
N GLU A 241 12.29 8.23 13.58
CA GLU A 241 11.57 9.49 13.29
C GLU A 241 11.98 10.02 11.92
N THR A 242 13.29 10.09 11.68
CA THR A 242 13.87 10.48 10.39
C THR A 242 13.56 9.47 9.30
N GLN A 243 13.50 8.17 9.63
CA GLN A 243 13.19 7.08 8.69
C GLN A 243 11.77 7.24 8.14
N ILE A 244 10.79 7.57 8.98
CA ILE A 244 9.42 7.81 8.51
C ILE A 244 9.34 9.05 7.63
N GLY A 245 10.01 10.14 8.02
CA GLY A 245 10.07 11.35 7.19
C GLY A 245 10.63 11.08 5.79
N TRP A 246 11.77 10.38 5.70
CA TRP A 246 12.34 9.97 4.42
C TRP A 246 11.44 9.00 3.64
N SER A 247 10.80 8.06 4.33
CA SER A 247 9.92 7.08 3.70
C SER A 247 8.73 7.77 3.02
N VAL A 248 8.11 8.74 3.70
CA VAL A 248 6.99 9.53 3.15
C VAL A 248 7.50 10.38 1.98
N ALA A 249 8.66 11.04 2.13
CA ALA A 249 9.24 11.83 1.04
C ALA A 249 9.51 10.97 -0.22
N PHE A 250 10.14 9.80 -0.07
CA PHE A 250 10.38 8.89 -1.18
C PHE A 250 9.09 8.32 -1.78
N ALA A 251 8.08 8.04 -0.96
CA ALA A 251 6.78 7.56 -1.44
C ALA A 251 6.09 8.63 -2.31
N VAL A 252 6.04 9.89 -1.85
CA VAL A 252 5.46 11.01 -2.62
C VAL A 252 6.26 11.29 -3.88
N ILE A 253 7.60 11.33 -3.79
CA ILE A 253 8.47 11.52 -4.96
C ILE A 253 8.24 10.40 -5.99
N SER A 254 8.11 9.14 -5.54
CA SER A 254 7.84 8.01 -6.43
C SER A 254 6.49 8.12 -7.11
N ALA A 255 5.45 8.51 -6.37
CA ALA A 255 4.11 8.69 -6.91
C ALA A 255 4.05 9.81 -7.96
N VAL A 256 4.63 10.97 -7.66
CA VAL A 256 4.65 12.13 -8.56
C VAL A 256 5.52 11.86 -9.78
N LEU A 257 6.78 11.46 -9.59
CA LEU A 257 7.69 11.21 -10.70
C LEU A 257 7.22 10.03 -11.54
N GLY A 258 6.76 8.95 -10.91
CA GLY A 258 6.27 7.77 -11.62
C GLY A 258 5.06 8.07 -12.49
N TYR A 259 4.10 8.86 -12.00
CA TYR A 259 2.96 9.29 -12.81
C TYR A 259 3.37 10.20 -13.98
N VAL A 260 4.26 11.18 -13.73
CA VAL A 260 4.75 12.08 -14.79
C VAL A 260 5.55 11.29 -15.85
N LEU A 261 6.41 10.37 -15.43
CA LEU A 261 7.16 9.49 -16.31
C LEU A 261 6.27 8.51 -17.08
N ALA A 262 5.14 8.09 -16.51
CA ALA A 262 4.18 7.25 -17.22
C ALA A 262 3.52 7.96 -18.41
N GLY A 263 3.16 9.23 -18.23
CA GLY A 263 2.55 10.04 -19.29
C GLY A 263 3.56 10.57 -20.33
N TYR A 264 4.69 11.13 -19.88
CA TYR A 264 5.64 11.82 -20.76
C TYR A 264 6.86 10.99 -21.16
N GLY A 265 7.21 9.97 -20.38
CA GLY A 265 8.36 9.10 -20.65
C GLY A 265 8.26 8.34 -21.97
N PRO A 266 7.13 7.69 -22.31
CA PRO A 266 6.97 6.99 -23.59
C PRO A 266 7.17 7.90 -24.80
N LEU A 267 6.74 9.17 -24.72
CA LEU A 267 6.98 10.15 -25.79
C LEU A 267 8.47 10.39 -26.02
N TRP A 268 9.31 10.37 -24.98
CA TRP A 268 10.77 10.54 -25.11
C TRP A 268 11.44 9.33 -25.78
N PHE A 269 10.84 8.14 -25.65
CA PHE A 269 11.30 6.92 -26.31
C PHE A 269 10.66 6.69 -27.70
N GLY A 270 9.82 7.63 -28.18
CA GLY A 270 9.14 7.53 -29.47
C GLY A 270 7.94 6.57 -29.49
N ALA A 271 7.48 6.11 -28.32
CA ALA A 271 6.26 5.32 -28.20
C ALA A 271 5.04 6.24 -28.14
N GLN A 272 3.98 5.86 -28.85
CA GLN A 272 2.74 6.67 -28.96
C GLN A 272 1.73 6.39 -27.85
N ASN A 273 1.95 5.35 -27.03
CA ASN A 273 1.03 4.92 -25.98
C ASN A 273 1.59 5.29 -24.60
N ALA A 274 0.72 5.77 -23.71
CA ALA A 274 1.03 5.88 -22.30
C ALA A 274 1.25 4.48 -21.70
N VAL A 275 2.12 4.40 -20.69
CA VAL A 275 2.36 3.16 -19.93
C VAL A 275 1.60 3.23 -18.61
N SER A 276 1.28 2.07 -18.03
CA SER A 276 0.58 1.99 -16.74
C SER A 276 1.27 2.84 -15.68
N ALA A 277 0.55 3.85 -15.17
CA ALA A 277 1.01 4.69 -14.07
C ALA A 277 1.47 3.86 -12.86
N ALA A 278 0.76 2.76 -12.58
CA ALA A 278 1.07 1.85 -11.49
C ALA A 278 2.43 1.17 -11.61
N GLY A 279 2.72 0.62 -12.79
CA GLY A 279 4.01 0.03 -13.08
C GLY A 279 5.15 1.03 -12.97
N MET A 280 4.98 2.24 -13.52
CA MET A 280 6.04 3.25 -13.48
C MET A 280 6.33 3.79 -12.09
N ILE A 281 5.31 3.99 -11.26
CA ILE A 281 5.48 4.39 -9.85
C ILE A 281 6.28 3.32 -9.09
N ALA A 282 5.98 2.03 -9.31
CA ALA A 282 6.72 0.94 -8.72
C ALA A 282 8.18 0.89 -9.20
N VAL A 283 8.43 1.11 -10.50
CA VAL A 283 9.79 1.19 -11.06
C VAL A 283 10.57 2.35 -10.44
N VAL A 284 9.99 3.54 -10.33
CA VAL A 284 10.66 4.70 -9.71
C VAL A 284 11.00 4.42 -8.25
N ALA A 285 10.08 3.84 -7.48
CA ALA A 285 10.36 3.45 -6.09
C ALA A 285 11.47 2.39 -6.00
N GLY A 286 11.49 1.43 -6.93
CA GLY A 286 12.56 0.44 -7.08
C GLY A 286 13.91 1.06 -7.42
N VAL A 287 13.95 2.06 -8.31
CA VAL A 287 15.16 2.82 -8.64
C VAL A 287 15.65 3.61 -7.44
N ILE A 288 14.76 4.30 -6.71
CA ILE A 288 15.12 5.02 -5.47
C ILE A 288 15.72 4.06 -4.44
N LEU A 289 15.12 2.87 -4.27
CA LEU A 289 15.68 1.82 -3.43
C LEU A 289 17.05 1.35 -3.95
N GLY A 290 17.21 1.14 -5.25
CA GLY A 290 18.48 0.75 -5.86
C GLY A 290 19.59 1.77 -5.64
N ILE A 291 19.27 3.07 -5.78
CA ILE A 291 20.17 4.18 -5.46
C ILE A 291 20.50 4.17 -3.97
N ALA A 292 19.51 3.99 -3.09
CA ALA A 292 19.74 3.90 -1.65
C ALA A 292 20.60 2.67 -1.26
N CYS A 293 20.53 1.57 -2.01
CA CYS A 293 21.41 0.41 -1.83
C CYS A 293 22.86 0.69 -2.24
N LEU A 294 23.07 1.53 -3.26
CA LEU A 294 24.42 1.90 -3.74
C LEU A 294 25.07 2.98 -2.88
N PHE A 295 24.30 3.98 -2.46
CA PHE A 295 24.78 5.19 -1.78
C PHE A 295 24.38 5.28 -0.30
N GLY A 296 23.74 4.26 0.25
CA GLY A 296 23.24 4.23 1.62
C GLY A 296 24.35 4.38 2.66
N PRO A 297 24.41 5.51 3.41
CA PRO A 297 25.52 5.83 4.30
C PRO A 297 25.61 4.92 5.54
N HIS A 298 24.51 4.28 5.93
CA HIS A 298 24.41 3.61 7.23
C HIS A 298 24.39 2.08 7.20
N ARG A 299 24.40 1.47 6.01
CA ARG A 299 24.52 0.01 5.83
C ARG A 299 25.32 -0.30 4.55
N GLY A 300 26.63 -0.04 4.63
CA GLY A 300 27.57 -0.39 3.56
C GLY A 300 27.61 -1.90 3.29
N ARG A 301 28.02 -2.25 2.06
CA ARG A 301 28.25 -3.63 1.61
C ARG A 301 29.07 -4.40 2.64
N ILE A 302 28.46 -5.40 3.26
CA ILE A 302 29.12 -6.30 4.21
C ILE A 302 30.21 -7.02 3.42
N GLY A 303 31.46 -6.61 3.66
CA GLY A 303 32.64 -7.02 2.90
C GLY A 303 33.85 -6.10 3.11
N ALA A 304 33.66 -4.83 3.46
CA ALA A 304 34.75 -4.00 3.97
C ALA A 304 34.98 -4.33 5.45
N GLY A 305 36.06 -5.06 5.73
CA GLY A 305 36.52 -5.31 7.09
C GLY A 305 36.56 -4.00 7.87
N ARG A 306 35.87 -3.96 9.01
CA ARG A 306 36.05 -2.88 9.98
C ARG A 306 37.44 -3.06 10.58
N GLU A 307 38.39 -2.23 10.16
CA GLU A 307 39.53 -1.94 11.03
C GLU A 307 38.99 -1.22 12.27
N PRO A 308 39.31 -1.67 13.48
CA PRO A 308 38.96 -0.96 14.70
C PRO A 308 39.79 0.33 14.74
N SER A 309 39.16 1.47 14.46
CA SER A 309 39.79 2.77 14.72
C SER A 309 39.90 2.99 16.23
N ALA A 310 41.14 3.12 16.67
CA ALA A 310 41.60 3.43 18.02
C ALA A 310 40.98 4.71 18.64
#